data_AF-A0A7X9FDK4-F1
#
_entry.id   AF-A0A7X9FDK4-F1
#
_cell.length_a   1.000
_cell.length_b   1.000
_cell.length_c   1.000
_cell.angle_alpha   90.00
_cell.angle_beta   90.00
_cell.angle_gamma   90.00
#
_symmetry.space_group_name_H-M   'P 1'
#
loop_
_entity.id
_entity.type
_entity.pdbx_description
1 polymer ?
#
loop_
_entity_poly.entity_id
_entity_poly.type
_entity_poly.pdbx_seq_one_letter_code
_entity_poly.pdbx_strand_id
1 'polypeptide(L)'
;MPYAILRGVPNSAFTEAFAYVFQEQDLRLLGFDDNVPNAQYLADLDVLWQMYEISGVALIDMKMWRWLYDHPEADARQLRDAVVAIAKEVWNAYYAPVFGTKDVDLLAIYSHMVDYPLYLPDYPLGHIISFQIERYLKGKNLGQEMERMCAEGSVTPDLWMQKAVGSPISVKPMLDAADVALKALAK
;
A
#
# COMPACT_ATOMS: atom_id res chain seq x y z
N MET A 1 -9.87 -4.95 -27.29
CA MET A 1 -10.56 -5.52 -26.11
C MET A 1 -12.07 -5.51 -26.36
N PRO A 2 -12.74 -6.65 -26.59
CA PRO A 2 -14.15 -6.68 -26.99
C PRO A 2 -15.15 -6.42 -25.83
N TYR A 3 -14.65 -6.14 -24.61
CA TYR A 3 -15.48 -6.00 -23.42
C TYR A 3 -15.29 -4.62 -22.78
N ALA A 4 -16.07 -3.63 -23.21
CA ALA A 4 -16.04 -2.27 -22.65
C ALA A 4 -16.26 -2.25 -21.13
N ILE A 5 -17.00 -3.24 -20.60
CA ILE A 5 -17.30 -3.41 -19.17
C ILE A 5 -16.08 -3.78 -18.31
N LEU A 6 -14.99 -4.29 -18.91
CA LEU A 6 -13.76 -4.66 -18.21
C LEU A 6 -12.68 -3.57 -18.35
N ARG A 7 -13.01 -2.38 -18.84
CA ARG A 7 -12.04 -1.30 -19.01
C ARG A 7 -11.47 -0.88 -17.66
N GLY A 8 -10.14 -0.81 -17.57
CA GLY A 8 -9.41 -0.37 -16.39
C GLY A 8 -8.73 -1.51 -15.67
N VAL A 9 -8.39 -1.27 -14.41
CA VAL A 9 -7.84 -2.25 -13.45
C VAL A 9 -8.85 -2.44 -12.31
N PRO A 10 -8.66 -3.41 -11.39
CA PRO A 10 -9.64 -3.69 -10.34
C PRO A 10 -10.04 -2.47 -9.48
N ASN A 11 -9.06 -1.68 -9.02
CA ASN A 11 -9.25 -0.45 -8.25
C ASN A 11 -7.96 0.39 -8.27
N SER A 12 -7.93 1.52 -7.55
CA SER A 12 -6.79 2.45 -7.54
C SER A 12 -5.52 1.82 -6.98
N ALA A 13 -5.61 0.84 -6.08
CA ALA A 13 -4.44 0.14 -5.55
C ALA A 13 -3.57 -0.48 -6.65
N PHE A 14 -4.16 -0.96 -7.75
CA PHE A 14 -3.41 -1.48 -8.90
C PHE A 14 -2.76 -0.37 -9.73
N THR A 15 -3.39 0.79 -9.81
CA THR A 15 -2.80 1.99 -10.43
C THR A 15 -1.58 2.45 -9.63
N GLU A 16 -1.72 2.58 -8.31
CA GLU A 16 -0.62 2.92 -7.39
C GLU A 16 0.49 1.87 -7.45
N ALA A 17 0.15 0.58 -7.48
CA ALA A 17 1.14 -0.48 -7.57
C ALA A 17 2.04 -0.37 -8.81
N PHE A 18 1.47 -0.06 -9.97
CA PHE A 18 2.28 0.19 -11.16
C PHE A 18 3.07 1.50 -11.06
N ALA A 19 2.53 2.53 -10.43
CA ALA A 19 3.29 3.76 -10.17
C ALA A 19 4.54 3.48 -9.33
N TYR A 20 4.43 2.66 -8.27
CA TYR A 20 5.58 2.23 -7.46
C TYR A 20 6.59 1.40 -8.26
N VAL A 21 6.12 0.44 -9.08
CA VAL A 21 6.99 -0.35 -9.97
C VAL A 21 7.82 0.55 -10.89
N PHE A 22 7.24 1.63 -11.41
CA PHE A 22 7.98 2.60 -12.23
C PHE A 22 8.89 3.50 -11.42
N GLN A 23 8.45 3.94 -10.24
CA GLN A 23 9.24 4.75 -9.32
C GLN A 23 10.54 4.04 -8.95
N GLU A 24 10.52 2.73 -8.67
CA GLU A 24 11.73 1.94 -8.38
C GLU A 24 12.74 1.83 -9.54
N GLN A 25 12.37 2.25 -10.75
CA GLN A 25 13.25 2.25 -11.92
C GLN A 25 13.75 3.65 -12.30
N ASP A 26 13.31 4.70 -11.62
CA ASP A 26 13.51 6.09 -12.04
C ASP A 26 14.98 6.51 -12.11
N LEU A 27 15.76 6.24 -11.06
CA LEU A 27 17.18 6.57 -10.97
C LEU A 27 17.99 5.80 -12.00
N ARG A 28 17.72 4.50 -12.17
CA ARG A 28 18.34 3.68 -13.19
C ARG A 28 18.03 4.20 -14.59
N LEU A 29 16.79 4.62 -14.86
CA LEU A 29 16.40 5.22 -16.14
C LEU A 29 17.15 6.53 -16.41
N LEU A 30 17.45 7.29 -15.37
CA LEU A 30 18.24 8.51 -15.42
C LEU A 30 19.77 8.27 -15.50
N GLY A 31 20.21 7.00 -15.47
CA GLY A 31 21.63 6.63 -15.54
C GLY A 31 22.37 6.65 -14.20
N PHE A 32 21.64 6.73 -13.08
CA PHE A 32 22.19 6.55 -11.74
C PHE A 32 22.13 5.07 -11.35
N ASP A 33 23.21 4.34 -11.64
CA ASP A 33 23.40 2.96 -11.16
C ASP A 33 24.26 2.99 -9.89
N ASP A 34 23.60 2.95 -8.73
CA ASP A 34 24.28 2.94 -7.44
C ASP A 34 24.50 1.48 -6.99
N ASN A 35 25.76 1.01 -7.08
CA ASN A 35 26.20 -0.25 -6.48
C ASN A 35 26.38 -0.09 -4.96
N VAL A 36 25.32 0.33 -4.27
CA VAL A 36 25.32 0.50 -2.82
C VAL A 36 25.24 -0.88 -2.15
N PRO A 37 26.19 -1.24 -1.27
CA PRO A 37 26.11 -2.47 -0.50
C PRO A 37 24.78 -2.54 0.26
N ASN A 38 24.15 -3.71 0.27
CA ASN A 38 22.88 -3.96 0.95
C ASN A 38 21.67 -3.12 0.46
N ALA A 39 21.76 -2.41 -0.67
CA ALA A 39 20.68 -1.56 -1.18
C ALA A 39 19.32 -2.26 -1.22
N GLN A 40 19.27 -3.49 -1.77
CA GLN A 40 18.03 -4.26 -1.83
C GLN A 40 17.49 -4.61 -0.43
N TYR A 41 18.35 -4.95 0.53
CA TYR A 41 17.89 -5.28 1.88
C TYR A 41 17.32 -4.05 2.59
N LEU A 42 17.93 -2.88 2.38
CA LEU A 42 17.41 -1.62 2.91
C LEU A 42 16.09 -1.23 2.23
N ALA A 43 15.99 -1.39 0.90
CA ALA A 43 14.75 -1.14 0.16
C ALA A 43 13.60 -2.07 0.61
N ASP A 44 13.88 -3.36 0.81
CA ASP A 44 12.88 -4.32 1.30
C ASP A 44 12.34 -3.93 2.70
N LEU A 45 13.20 -3.39 3.58
CA LEU A 45 12.79 -2.88 4.89
C LEU A 45 12.04 -1.55 4.79
N ASP A 46 12.49 -0.66 3.92
CA ASP A 46 11.89 0.66 3.72
C ASP A 46 10.46 0.54 3.21
N VAL A 47 10.22 -0.28 2.17
CA VAL A 47 8.87 -0.53 1.65
C VAL A 47 7.96 -1.15 2.72
N LEU A 48 8.48 -2.06 3.56
CA LEU A 48 7.70 -2.60 4.68
C LEU A 48 7.31 -1.51 5.68
N TRP A 49 8.22 -0.60 6.02
CA TRP A 49 7.94 0.52 6.93
C TRP A 49 6.95 1.51 6.33
N GLN A 50 7.10 1.87 5.05
CA GLN A 50 6.16 2.74 4.34
C GLN A 50 4.75 2.11 4.33
N MET A 51 4.63 0.82 3.98
CA MET A 51 3.37 0.09 4.01
C MET A 51 2.77 0.05 5.42
N TYR A 52 3.58 -0.21 6.44
CA TYR A 52 3.14 -0.23 7.83
C TYR A 52 2.66 1.15 8.30
N GLU A 53 3.36 2.23 7.96
CA GLU A 53 2.97 3.60 8.32
C GLU A 53 1.62 3.98 7.69
N ILE A 54 1.49 3.84 6.36
CA ILE A 54 0.26 4.25 5.66
C ILE A 54 -0.94 3.37 6.01
N SER A 55 -0.73 2.12 6.44
CA SER A 55 -1.79 1.22 6.91
C SER A 55 -2.58 1.79 8.09
N GLY A 56 -1.94 2.52 9.01
CA GLY A 56 -2.62 3.14 10.15
C GLY A 56 -3.57 4.24 9.70
N VAL A 57 -3.13 5.04 8.73
CA VAL A 57 -3.96 6.10 8.15
C VAL A 57 -5.15 5.48 7.38
N ALA A 58 -4.92 4.41 6.62
CA ALA A 58 -5.99 3.65 5.97
C ALA A 58 -7.03 3.09 6.97
N LEU A 59 -6.59 2.61 8.13
CA LEU A 59 -7.49 2.17 9.19
C LEU A 59 -8.34 3.31 9.74
N ILE A 60 -7.77 4.51 9.89
CA ILE A 60 -8.49 5.70 10.34
C ILE A 60 -9.53 6.12 9.29
N ASP A 61 -9.18 6.17 8.01
CA ASP A 61 -10.11 6.46 6.91
C ASP A 61 -11.34 5.53 6.98
N MET A 62 -11.11 4.21 7.00
CA MET A 62 -12.21 3.23 7.10
C MET A 62 -13.04 3.38 8.38
N LYS A 63 -12.42 3.72 9.52
CA LYS A 63 -13.13 3.92 10.79
C LYS A 63 -13.90 5.24 10.81
N MET A 64 -13.37 6.30 10.21
CA MET A 64 -14.03 7.58 10.06
C MET A 64 -15.32 7.43 9.25
N TRP A 65 -15.28 6.74 8.11
CA TRP A 65 -16.48 6.49 7.31
C TRP A 65 -17.53 5.69 8.07
N ARG A 66 -17.12 4.62 8.78
CA ARG A 66 -18.06 3.88 9.65
C ARG A 66 -18.69 4.78 10.70
N TRP A 67 -17.89 5.61 11.36
CA TRP A 67 -18.39 6.57 12.36
C TRP A 67 -19.38 7.56 11.74
N LEU A 68 -19.11 8.10 10.56
CA LEU A 68 -20.03 8.99 9.84
C LEU A 68 -21.36 8.30 9.48
N TYR A 69 -21.33 7.04 9.04
CA TYR A 69 -22.55 6.26 8.78
C TYR A 69 -23.40 6.08 10.05
N ASP A 70 -22.76 5.93 11.21
CA ASP A 70 -23.44 5.84 12.50
C ASP A 70 -23.92 7.20 13.04
N HIS A 71 -23.40 8.31 12.50
CA HIS A 71 -23.69 9.68 12.96
C HIS A 71 -24.03 10.61 11.77
N PRO A 72 -25.14 10.38 11.04
CA PRO A 72 -25.46 11.10 9.81
C PRO A 72 -25.68 12.61 10.00
N GLU A 73 -25.99 13.05 11.22
CA GLU A 73 -26.24 14.46 11.57
C GLU A 73 -25.01 15.16 12.17
N ALA A 74 -23.83 14.53 12.14
CA ALA A 74 -22.62 15.08 12.73
C ALA A 74 -22.16 16.36 12.01
N ASP A 75 -21.72 17.34 12.80
CA ASP A 75 -21.03 18.52 12.27
C ASP A 75 -19.52 18.28 12.09
N ALA A 76 -18.84 19.24 11.47
CA ALA A 76 -17.39 19.17 11.21
C ALA A 76 -16.54 19.11 12.49
N ARG A 77 -17.01 19.65 13.62
CA ARG A 77 -16.29 19.59 14.90
C ARG A 77 -16.40 18.20 15.49
N GLN A 78 -17.60 17.63 15.50
CA GLN A 78 -17.84 16.27 15.96
C GLN A 78 -17.04 15.26 15.13
N LEU A 79 -17.01 15.42 13.80
CA LEU A 79 -16.17 14.58 12.93
C LEU A 79 -14.69 14.69 13.28
N ARG A 80 -14.15 15.91 13.43
CA ARG A 80 -12.75 16.12 13.81
C ARG A 80 -12.42 15.43 15.14
N ASP A 81 -13.25 15.61 16.16
CA ASP A 81 -13.03 15.02 17.48
C ASP A 81 -13.09 13.49 17.41
N ALA A 82 -14.01 12.93 16.62
CA ALA A 82 -14.10 11.50 16.37
C ALA A 82 -12.86 10.95 15.66
N VAL A 83 -12.36 11.63 14.62
CA VAL A 83 -11.13 11.25 13.92
C VAL A 83 -9.92 11.25 14.85
N VAL A 84 -9.76 12.26 15.71
CA VAL A 84 -8.66 12.31 16.70
C VAL A 84 -8.77 11.16 17.70
N ALA A 85 -9.99 10.84 18.16
CA ALA A 85 -10.20 9.69 19.03
C ALA A 85 -9.87 8.35 18.34
N ILE A 86 -10.32 8.18 17.11
CA ILE A 86 -10.04 7.00 16.26
C ILE A 86 -8.53 6.86 16.01
N ALA A 87 -7.82 7.96 15.76
CA ALA A 87 -6.38 7.94 15.54
C ALA A 87 -5.62 7.42 16.76
N LYS A 88 -6.02 7.86 17.97
CA LYS A 88 -5.45 7.37 19.24
C LYS A 88 -5.77 5.89 19.47
N GLU A 89 -6.98 5.45 19.13
CA GLU A 89 -7.37 4.03 19.20
C GLU A 89 -6.47 3.17 18.29
N VAL A 90 -6.35 3.55 17.02
CA VAL A 90 -5.51 2.85 16.03
C VAL A 90 -4.04 2.86 16.47
N TRP A 91 -3.53 4.02 16.91
CA TRP A 91 -2.18 4.14 17.42
C TRP A 91 -1.93 3.21 18.59
N ASN A 92 -2.80 3.23 19.61
CA ASN A 92 -2.65 2.41 20.79
C ASN A 92 -2.71 0.91 20.49
N ALA A 93 -3.52 0.51 19.51
CA ALA A 93 -3.67 -0.88 19.12
C ALA A 93 -2.45 -1.42 18.33
N TYR A 94 -1.94 -0.64 17.37
CA TYR A 94 -0.96 -1.13 16.41
C TYR A 94 0.43 -0.51 16.57
N TYR A 95 0.53 0.78 16.90
CA TYR A 95 1.78 1.54 16.90
C TYR A 95 2.43 1.62 18.28
N ALA A 96 1.66 1.83 19.35
CA ALA A 96 2.19 1.93 20.70
C ALA A 96 3.01 0.70 21.16
N PRO A 97 2.67 -0.56 20.79
CA PRO A 97 3.52 -1.71 21.10
C PRO A 97 4.91 -1.65 20.45
N VAL A 98 5.05 -0.94 19.33
CA VAL A 98 6.31 -0.79 18.58
C VAL A 98 7.08 0.44 19.05
N PHE A 99 6.41 1.58 19.22
CA PHE A 99 7.02 2.88 19.51
C PHE A 99 7.08 3.23 21.02
N GLY A 100 6.42 2.46 21.88
CA GLY A 100 6.46 2.65 23.34
C GLY A 100 5.72 3.89 23.87
N THR A 101 5.03 4.64 23.00
CA THR A 101 4.27 5.85 23.36
C THR A 101 2.80 5.65 23.04
N LYS A 102 1.90 6.12 23.91
CA LYS A 102 0.43 6.01 23.75
C LYS A 102 -0.20 7.36 23.45
N ASP A 103 -1.45 7.31 22.99
CA ASP A 103 -2.35 8.46 22.82
C ASP A 103 -1.85 9.53 21.84
N VAL A 104 -1.11 9.09 20.81
CA VAL A 104 -0.60 9.92 19.71
C VAL A 104 -1.66 10.05 18.62
N ASP A 105 -1.83 11.25 18.09
CA ASP A 105 -2.80 11.62 17.06
C ASP A 105 -2.18 11.88 15.68
N LEU A 106 -0.87 11.63 15.53
CA LEU A 106 -0.10 11.88 14.30
C LEU A 106 -0.76 11.31 13.03
N LEU A 107 -1.38 10.13 13.14
CA LEU A 107 -2.03 9.46 12.01
C LEU A 107 -3.30 10.19 11.50
N ALA A 108 -3.84 11.16 12.24
CA ALA A 108 -5.02 11.96 11.85
C ALA A 108 -4.72 13.07 10.82
N ILE A 109 -3.50 13.15 10.30
CA ILE A 109 -3.03 14.29 9.49
C ILE A 109 -3.63 14.35 8.07
N TYR A 110 -4.19 13.25 7.55
CA TYR A 110 -4.62 13.16 6.16
C TYR A 110 -6.06 13.64 5.95
N SER A 111 -6.22 14.88 5.49
CA SER A 111 -7.54 15.43 5.12
C SER A 111 -8.16 14.79 3.86
N HIS A 112 -7.35 14.13 3.02
CA HIS A 112 -7.81 13.47 1.78
C HIS A 112 -8.93 12.45 2.02
N MET A 113 -8.99 11.81 3.20
CA MET A 113 -10.06 10.88 3.54
C MET A 113 -11.46 11.52 3.59
N VAL A 114 -11.53 12.85 3.75
CA VAL A 114 -12.80 13.61 3.75
C VAL A 114 -13.26 13.94 2.32
N ASP A 115 -12.33 14.24 1.41
CA ASP A 115 -12.63 14.60 0.02
C ASP A 115 -12.86 13.35 -0.85
N TYR A 116 -12.09 12.27 -0.60
CA TYR A 116 -12.16 11.03 -1.36
C TYR A 116 -12.53 9.84 -0.45
N PRO A 117 -13.73 9.26 -0.60
CA PRO A 117 -14.15 8.15 0.24
C PRO A 117 -13.32 6.90 -0.01
N LEU A 118 -12.81 6.29 1.08
CA LEU A 118 -12.03 5.05 1.07
C LEU A 118 -10.82 5.10 0.13
N TYR A 119 -10.16 6.26 0.06
CA TYR A 119 -8.99 6.48 -0.79
C TYR A 119 -7.71 5.91 -0.19
N LEU A 120 -7.49 6.12 1.12
CA LEU A 120 -6.24 5.75 1.77
C LEU A 120 -6.04 4.23 1.92
N PRO A 121 -7.09 3.38 2.02
CA PRO A 121 -6.94 1.94 1.97
C PRO A 121 -6.31 1.37 0.70
N ASP A 122 -6.35 2.10 -0.42
CA ASP A 122 -5.73 1.63 -1.67
C ASP A 122 -4.20 1.71 -1.63
N TYR A 123 -3.60 2.57 -0.79
CA TYR A 123 -2.15 2.74 -0.69
C TYR A 123 -1.40 1.55 -0.07
N PRO A 124 -1.76 1.06 1.14
CA PRO A 124 -1.10 -0.13 1.68
C PRO A 124 -1.33 -1.36 0.80
N LEU A 125 -2.50 -1.48 0.15
CA LEU A 125 -2.74 -2.51 -0.86
C LEU A 125 -1.82 -2.34 -2.08
N GLY A 126 -1.62 -1.10 -2.53
CA GLY A 126 -0.70 -0.76 -3.61
C GLY A 126 0.72 -1.23 -3.32
N HIS A 127 1.24 -0.98 -2.10
CA HIS A 127 2.55 -1.48 -1.68
C HIS A 127 2.64 -3.02 -1.66
N ILE A 128 1.58 -3.71 -1.19
CA ILE A 128 1.57 -5.18 -1.16
C ILE A 128 1.56 -5.73 -2.58
N ILE A 129 0.73 -5.17 -3.46
CA ILE A 129 0.60 -5.57 -4.87
C ILE A 129 1.89 -5.28 -5.63
N SER A 130 2.47 -4.08 -5.48
CA SER A 130 3.73 -3.72 -6.16
C SER A 130 4.85 -4.66 -5.76
N PHE A 131 4.99 -4.95 -4.46
CA PHE A 131 6.03 -5.86 -3.96
C PHE A 131 5.90 -7.26 -4.57
N GLN A 132 4.67 -7.79 -4.71
CA GLN A 132 4.44 -9.07 -5.38
C GLN A 132 4.76 -9.01 -6.89
N ILE A 133 4.35 -7.94 -7.57
CA ILE A 133 4.61 -7.73 -9.00
C ILE A 133 6.12 -7.61 -9.26
N GLU A 134 6.84 -6.80 -8.51
CA GLU A 134 8.29 -6.59 -8.68
C GLU A 134 9.08 -7.88 -8.52
N ARG A 135 8.74 -8.70 -7.52
CA ARG A 135 9.37 -10.01 -7.35
C ARG A 135 9.09 -10.92 -8.53
N TYR A 136 7.86 -10.92 -9.03
CA TYR A 136 7.49 -11.70 -10.21
C TYR A 136 8.24 -11.19 -11.46
N LEU A 137 8.47 -9.89 -11.59
CA LEU A 137 9.15 -9.25 -12.72
C LEU A 137 10.66 -9.48 -12.77
N LYS A 138 11.29 -10.05 -11.72
CA LYS A 138 12.74 -10.33 -11.73
C LYS A 138 13.12 -11.22 -12.92
N GLY A 139 13.99 -10.68 -13.78
CA GLY A 139 14.44 -11.36 -15.01
C GLY A 139 13.43 -11.34 -16.16
N LYS A 140 12.34 -10.58 -16.06
CA LYS A 140 11.31 -10.42 -17.11
C LYS A 140 11.36 -9.04 -17.75
N ASN A 141 10.70 -8.89 -18.89
CA ASN A 141 10.50 -7.59 -19.52
C ASN A 141 9.27 -6.90 -18.90
N LEU A 142 9.48 -5.75 -18.24
CA LEU A 142 8.41 -4.98 -17.58
C LEU A 142 7.27 -4.63 -18.53
N GLY A 143 7.58 -4.10 -19.73
CA GLY A 143 6.55 -3.65 -20.67
C GLY A 143 5.65 -4.80 -21.15
N GLN A 144 6.24 -5.93 -21.52
CA GLN A 144 5.49 -7.11 -21.96
C GLN A 144 4.62 -7.69 -20.85
N GLU A 145 5.15 -7.80 -19.63
CA GLU A 145 4.38 -8.33 -18.50
C GLU A 145 3.29 -7.36 -18.05
N MET A 146 3.55 -6.05 -18.05
CA MET A 146 2.52 -5.05 -17.75
C MET A 146 1.39 -5.09 -18.77
N GLU A 147 1.68 -5.16 -20.07
CA GLU A 147 0.64 -5.28 -21.10
C GLU A 147 -0.22 -6.53 -20.86
N ARG A 148 0.42 -7.68 -20.58
CA ARG A 148 -0.27 -8.94 -20.26
C ARG A 148 -1.15 -8.82 -19.01
N MET A 149 -0.63 -8.22 -17.94
CA MET A 149 -1.36 -8.03 -16.68
C MET A 149 -2.55 -7.08 -16.84
N CYS A 150 -2.34 -5.92 -17.49
CA CYS A 150 -3.38 -4.93 -17.74
C CYS A 150 -4.46 -5.44 -18.72
N ALA A 151 -4.13 -6.40 -19.59
CA ALA A 151 -5.11 -7.04 -20.46
C ALA A 151 -6.18 -7.85 -19.71
N GLU A 152 -6.01 -8.14 -18.42
CA GLU A 152 -7.06 -8.79 -17.61
C GLU A 152 -8.25 -7.89 -17.32
N GLY A 153 -8.05 -6.57 -17.33
CA GLY A 153 -9.11 -5.60 -17.10
C GLY A 153 -9.57 -5.47 -15.64
N SER A 154 -10.71 -4.82 -15.46
CA SER A 154 -11.35 -4.62 -14.14
C SER A 154 -12.10 -5.87 -13.69
N VAL A 155 -11.34 -6.82 -13.13
CA VAL A 155 -11.85 -8.02 -12.45
C VAL A 155 -11.64 -7.91 -10.93
N THR A 156 -11.99 -8.93 -10.13
CA THR A 156 -11.71 -8.88 -8.70
C THR A 156 -10.19 -8.82 -8.43
N PRO A 157 -9.73 -8.12 -7.36
CA PRO A 157 -8.31 -7.99 -7.05
C PRO A 157 -7.56 -9.33 -6.99
N ASP A 158 -8.12 -10.34 -6.32
CA ASP A 158 -7.51 -11.66 -6.21
C ASP A 158 -7.45 -12.41 -7.56
N LEU A 159 -8.49 -12.32 -8.38
CA LEU A 159 -8.47 -12.94 -9.70
C LEU A 159 -7.41 -12.29 -10.59
N TRP A 160 -7.30 -10.96 -10.52
CA TRP A 160 -6.27 -10.21 -11.25
C TRP A 160 -4.88 -10.68 -10.82
N MET A 161 -4.59 -10.72 -9.51
CA MET A 161 -3.29 -11.17 -8.99
C MET A 161 -2.99 -12.63 -9.31
N GLN A 162 -3.98 -13.52 -9.23
CA GLN A 162 -3.83 -14.93 -9.59
C GLN A 162 -3.39 -15.09 -11.05
N LYS A 163 -3.92 -14.26 -11.97
CA LYS A 163 -3.55 -14.28 -13.40
C LYS A 163 -2.25 -13.51 -13.69
N ALA A 164 -1.98 -12.45 -12.93
CA ALA A 164 -0.79 -11.62 -13.09
C ALA A 164 0.47 -12.32 -12.57
N VAL A 165 0.44 -12.82 -11.33
CA VAL A 165 1.62 -13.33 -10.63
C VAL A 165 1.46 -14.76 -10.08
N GLY A 166 0.31 -15.41 -10.31
CA GLY A 166 0.08 -16.81 -9.93
C GLY A 166 -0.34 -17.04 -8.48
N SER A 167 -0.64 -15.98 -7.72
CA SER A 167 -1.05 -16.05 -6.31
C SER A 167 -2.02 -14.92 -5.97
N PRO A 168 -2.85 -15.05 -4.91
CA PRO A 168 -3.71 -13.97 -4.43
C PRO A 168 -2.88 -12.84 -3.80
N ILE A 169 -3.55 -11.74 -3.42
CA ILE A 169 -2.90 -10.66 -2.67
C ILE A 169 -2.38 -11.21 -1.33
N SER A 170 -1.12 -10.94 -1.01
CA SER A 170 -0.50 -11.43 0.21
C SER A 170 0.66 -10.54 0.67
N VAL A 171 0.64 -10.19 1.96
CA VAL A 171 1.77 -9.51 2.63
C VAL A 171 2.96 -10.45 2.88
N LYS A 172 2.78 -11.76 2.75
CA LYS A 172 3.79 -12.77 3.11
C LYS A 172 5.14 -12.54 2.39
N PRO A 173 5.21 -12.28 1.07
CA PRO A 173 6.49 -12.08 0.39
C PRO A 173 7.28 -10.88 0.94
N MET A 174 6.58 -9.82 1.38
CA MET A 174 7.19 -8.64 1.99
C MET A 174 7.78 -8.97 3.37
N LEU A 175 7.04 -9.69 4.21
CA LEU A 175 7.53 -10.14 5.52
C LEU A 175 8.71 -11.10 5.40
N ASP A 176 8.64 -12.06 4.47
CA ASP A 176 9.74 -13.00 4.21
C ASP A 176 11.01 -12.26 3.77
N ALA A 177 10.87 -11.21 2.96
CA ALA A 177 12.00 -10.40 2.49
C ALA A 177 12.62 -9.57 3.62
N ALA A 178 11.79 -8.95 4.47
CA ALA A 178 12.24 -8.24 5.64
C ALA A 178 13.00 -9.16 6.62
N ASP A 179 12.51 -10.38 6.85
CA ASP A 179 13.19 -11.39 7.68
C ASP A 179 14.59 -11.72 7.15
N VAL A 180 14.73 -11.83 5.82
CA VAL A 180 16.03 -12.05 5.17
C VAL A 180 16.93 -10.83 5.32
N ALA A 181 16.39 -9.63 5.09
CA ALA A 181 17.12 -8.37 5.21
C ALA A 181 17.66 -8.16 6.64
N LEU A 182 16.84 -8.37 7.68
CA LEU A 182 17.25 -8.25 9.07
C LEU A 182 18.41 -9.21 9.41
N LYS A 183 18.35 -10.46 8.94
CA LYS A 183 19.43 -11.45 9.15
C LYS A 183 20.71 -11.10 8.40
N ALA A 184 20.60 -10.47 7.24
CA ALA A 184 21.75 -10.05 6.44
C ALA A 184 22.44 -8.82 7.05
N LEU A 185 21.67 -7.87 7.57
CA LEU A 185 22.15 -6.61 8.16
C LEU A 185 22.61 -6.71 9.62
N ALA A 186 22.19 -7.76 10.34
CA ALA A 186 22.63 -8.01 11.72
C ALA A 186 24.05 -8.61 11.83
N LYS A 187 24.73 -8.83 10.70
CA LYS A 187 26.11 -9.34 10.62
C LYS A 187 27.09 -8.20 10.42
#